data_AF-A0A9Q0E4H5-F1
#
_entry.id   AF-A0A9Q0E4H5-F1
#
_cell.length_a   1.000
_cell.length_b   1.000
_cell.length_c   1.000
_cell.angle_alpha   90.00
_cell.angle_beta   90.00
_cell.angle_gamma   90.00
#
_symmetry.space_group_name_H-M   'P 1'
#
loop_
_entity.id
_entity.type
_entity.pdbx_description
1 polymer ?
#
loop_
_entity_poly.entity_id
_entity_poly.type
_entity_poly.pdbx_seq_one_letter_code
_entity_poly.pdbx_strand_id
1 'polypeptide(L)'
;MGLEQNHGGQYLAFQTYVQSFFTTLEECGIKPYVVLDGGSGTSNIKLETNMERGGDKVRRANSAAQRGNTEDILPVLTQLVFQQTLIDMAVPLVKCIGEADCELAALASEWRCPVLSKDSDFYIFDLPAGFLPLDHFRWEAADSYIPCKRYTTSHFCSFFKINDQFLPAFATLAGNDYVNLREIKWVKFLPGGRRRKTYRIASLEGLLNWLRCFQTTEDAIRAAMTLMPNVSRQEQTMVEKATLEYRLPSSSLQGFFTEGAALSLPKEVTWVPDWVCASLAKGDLSGDVLDMLLLGRRNMHKPVEFDQLPSSNLVSQPIRQVLYGLLPALGRSGVLEVDRVGLDLHTVTVKPVVQGATQGLRLDSLPQADRTVRLKVCLETLGVNQETLEGVPPHLRLPVAVTCYWLRRAKPDLKLLKSLLMVMIQGELNRQEGLTTALKIHVSSAAREVLQEFSSFQLELRGNISVKGKGSMTTYWLLGESDSQ
;
A
#
# COMPACT_ATOMS: atom_id res chain seq x y z
N MET A 1 -9.08 -6.04 -12.52
CA MET A 1 -7.77 -6.22 -11.87
C MET A 1 -7.45 -7.70 -11.85
N GLY A 2 -6.32 -8.14 -12.42
CA GLY A 2 -5.86 -9.54 -12.35
C GLY A 2 -5.33 -9.94 -10.97
N LEU A 3 -5.95 -9.44 -9.89
CA LEU A 3 -5.54 -9.64 -8.51
C LEU A 3 -6.63 -10.44 -7.81
N GLU A 4 -6.36 -11.73 -7.58
CA GLU A 4 -7.22 -12.58 -6.77
C GLU A 4 -7.17 -12.08 -5.30
N GLN A 5 -8.33 -11.78 -4.72
CA GLN A 5 -8.41 -11.08 -3.41
C GLN A 5 -8.52 -12.04 -2.23
N ASN A 6 -9.11 -13.22 -2.42
CA ASN A 6 -9.57 -14.11 -1.34
C ASN A 6 -8.54 -15.17 -0.95
N HIS A 7 -7.60 -15.50 -1.84
CA HIS A 7 -6.59 -16.54 -1.71
C HIS A 7 -5.16 -16.00 -1.77
N GLY A 8 -4.97 -14.74 -1.38
CA GLY A 8 -3.63 -14.20 -1.10
C GLY A 8 -2.89 -13.60 -2.29
N GLY A 9 -3.56 -13.40 -3.43
CA GLY A 9 -3.03 -12.61 -4.55
C GLY A 9 -2.39 -13.42 -5.67
N GLN A 10 -2.78 -13.11 -6.91
CA GLN A 10 -2.03 -13.49 -8.12
C GLN A 10 -1.01 -12.40 -8.48
N TYR A 11 0.07 -12.32 -7.69
CA TYR A 11 1.04 -11.22 -7.78
C TYR A 11 1.71 -11.07 -9.15
N LEU A 12 1.90 -12.17 -9.89
CA LEU A 12 2.50 -12.12 -11.22
C LEU A 12 1.55 -11.54 -12.28
N ALA A 13 0.25 -11.84 -12.18
CA ALA A 13 -0.77 -11.22 -13.02
C ALA A 13 -0.90 -9.72 -12.69
N PHE A 14 -0.82 -9.36 -11.41
CA PHE A 14 -0.77 -7.96 -10.98
C PHE A 14 0.47 -7.23 -11.50
N GLN A 15 1.66 -7.83 -11.41
CA GLN A 15 2.89 -7.29 -12.01
C GLN A 15 2.72 -7.03 -13.51
N THR A 16 2.17 -8.01 -14.25
CA THR A 16 1.92 -7.86 -15.70
C THR A 16 0.95 -6.71 -16.00
N TYR A 17 -0.09 -6.56 -15.18
CA TYR A 17 -1.05 -5.47 -15.29
C TYR A 17 -0.40 -4.09 -15.03
N VAL A 18 0.45 -3.98 -14.00
CA VAL A 18 1.21 -2.76 -13.70
C VAL A 18 2.19 -2.44 -14.83
N GLN A 19 2.90 -3.43 -15.35
CA GLN A 19 3.78 -3.27 -16.51
C GLN A 19 3.03 -2.72 -17.71
N SER A 20 1.88 -3.31 -18.03
CA SER A 20 1.04 -2.88 -19.16
C SER A 20 0.61 -1.41 -19.02
N PHE A 21 0.21 -0.98 -17.81
CA PHE A 21 -0.15 0.40 -17.54
C PHE A 21 1.01 1.37 -17.83
N PHE A 22 2.20 1.11 -17.27
CA PHE A 22 3.35 2.00 -17.44
C PHE A 22 3.94 1.97 -18.86
N THR A 23 3.94 0.82 -19.53
CA THR A 23 4.29 0.72 -20.95
C THR A 23 3.33 1.56 -21.81
N THR A 24 2.02 1.52 -21.53
CA THR A 24 1.03 2.32 -22.27
C THR A 24 1.28 3.82 -22.10
N LEU A 25 1.70 4.28 -20.91
CA LEU A 25 2.09 5.67 -20.70
C LEU A 25 3.27 6.06 -21.59
N GLU A 26 4.32 5.23 -21.60
CA GLU A 26 5.52 5.46 -22.41
C GLU A 26 5.22 5.50 -23.91
N GLU A 27 4.42 4.55 -24.41
CA GLU A 27 3.96 4.49 -25.80
C GLU A 27 3.15 5.74 -26.21
N CYS A 28 2.43 6.33 -25.26
CA CYS A 28 1.71 7.61 -25.45
C CYS A 28 2.60 8.85 -25.24
N GLY A 29 3.92 8.68 -25.06
CA GLY A 29 4.87 9.78 -24.82
C GLY A 29 4.73 10.45 -23.45
N ILE A 30 4.11 9.76 -22.47
CA ILE A 30 3.91 10.27 -21.11
C ILE A 30 5.04 9.74 -20.23
N LYS A 31 5.75 10.65 -19.57
CA LYS A 31 6.77 10.30 -18.56
C LYS A 31 6.18 10.36 -17.15
N PRO A 32 5.93 9.22 -16.49
CA PRO A 32 5.37 9.21 -15.15
C PRO A 32 6.44 9.43 -14.06
N TYR A 33 6.01 10.06 -12.97
CA TYR A 33 6.74 10.14 -11.71
C TYR A 33 5.79 9.69 -10.61
N VAL A 34 6.18 8.68 -9.85
CA VAL A 34 5.33 8.06 -8.83
C VAL A 34 5.77 8.54 -7.45
N VAL A 35 4.82 9.07 -6.68
CA VAL A 35 5.01 9.48 -5.29
C VAL A 35 4.08 8.62 -4.43
N LEU A 36 4.64 7.95 -3.44
CA LEU A 36 3.90 7.07 -2.53
C LEU A 36 3.91 7.60 -1.11
N ASP A 37 2.84 7.31 -0.37
CA ASP A 37 2.79 7.56 1.06
C ASP A 37 3.86 6.79 1.82
N GLY A 38 4.39 7.45 2.84
CA GLY A 38 5.35 6.95 3.80
C GLY A 38 4.71 6.37 5.05
N GLY A 39 5.04 6.97 6.19
CA GLY A 39 4.41 6.70 7.47
C GLY A 39 3.05 7.41 7.60
N SER A 40 2.22 6.89 8.49
CA SER A 40 0.97 7.49 8.92
C SER A 40 1.21 8.88 9.51
N GLY A 41 0.33 9.83 9.20
CA GLY A 41 0.32 11.15 9.85
C GLY A 41 0.26 11.04 11.39
N THR A 42 0.86 12.02 12.07
CA THR A 42 0.97 12.04 13.54
C THR A 42 -0.32 12.48 14.26
N SER A 43 -1.36 12.86 13.53
CA SER A 43 -2.60 13.40 14.12
C SER A 43 -3.49 12.30 14.73
N ASN A 44 -4.10 12.61 15.88
CA ASN A 44 -5.00 11.68 16.58
C ASN A 44 -6.31 11.42 15.81
N ILE A 45 -6.76 12.35 14.96
CA ILE A 45 -7.98 12.21 14.14
C ILE A 45 -7.78 11.16 13.05
N LYS A 46 -6.59 11.14 12.45
CA LYS A 46 -6.21 10.09 11.48
C LYS A 46 -6.16 8.73 12.15
N LEU A 47 -5.77 8.64 13.42
CA LEU A 47 -5.82 7.37 14.16
C LEU A 47 -7.26 6.86 14.29
N GLU A 48 -8.20 7.68 14.71
CA GLU A 48 -9.61 7.29 14.87
C GLU A 48 -10.22 6.84 13.53
N THR A 49 -10.01 7.64 12.48
CA THR A 49 -10.44 7.32 11.12
C THR A 49 -9.82 6.00 10.62
N ASN A 50 -8.53 5.76 10.91
CA ASN A 50 -7.85 4.52 10.57
C ASN A 50 -8.38 3.31 11.35
N MET A 51 -8.80 3.50 12.60
CA MET A 51 -9.45 2.45 13.39
C MET A 51 -10.85 2.11 12.85
N GLU A 52 -11.66 3.12 12.51
CA GLU A 52 -12.98 2.91 11.87
C GLU A 52 -12.84 2.17 10.53
N ARG A 53 -12.00 2.71 9.62
CA ARG A 53 -11.69 2.08 8.32
C ARG A 53 -11.14 0.67 8.50
N GLY A 54 -10.29 0.47 9.51
CA GLY A 54 -9.73 -0.83 9.84
C GLY A 54 -10.79 -1.84 10.30
N GLY A 55 -11.73 -1.44 11.14
CA GLY A 55 -12.84 -2.28 11.59
C GLY A 55 -13.79 -2.66 10.46
N ASP A 56 -14.11 -1.72 9.58
CA ASP A 56 -14.87 -2.01 8.35
C ASP A 56 -14.15 -3.01 7.46
N LYS A 57 -12.82 -2.87 7.34
CA LYS A 57 -12.00 -3.81 6.57
C LYS A 57 -12.03 -5.22 7.15
N VAL A 58 -11.99 -5.39 8.48
CA VAL A 58 -12.13 -6.71 9.14
C VAL A 58 -13.47 -7.35 8.80
N ARG A 59 -14.57 -6.59 8.92
CA ARG A 59 -15.92 -7.11 8.61
C ARG A 59 -16.06 -7.54 7.15
N ARG A 60 -15.55 -6.74 6.22
CA ARG A 60 -15.53 -7.04 4.78
C ARG A 60 -14.66 -8.26 4.46
N ALA A 61 -13.47 -8.33 5.04
CA ALA A 61 -12.56 -9.46 4.88
C ALA A 61 -13.18 -10.78 5.38
N ASN A 62 -13.89 -10.75 6.52
CA ASN A 62 -14.61 -11.92 7.01
C ASN A 62 -15.79 -12.30 6.09
N SER A 63 -16.56 -11.32 5.60
CA SER A 63 -17.63 -11.55 4.62
C SER A 63 -17.11 -12.23 3.36
N ALA A 64 -15.98 -11.75 2.82
CA ALA A 64 -15.29 -12.35 1.67
C ALA A 64 -14.87 -13.80 1.95
N ALA A 65 -14.30 -14.08 3.12
CA ALA A 65 -13.90 -15.44 3.50
C ALA A 65 -15.10 -16.39 3.59
N GLN A 66 -16.23 -15.93 4.13
CA GLN A 66 -17.43 -16.75 4.31
C GLN A 66 -18.21 -16.99 3.02
N ARG A 67 -18.27 -15.99 2.13
CA ARG A 67 -19.13 -16.01 0.94
C ARG A 67 -18.38 -16.27 -0.35
N GLY A 68 -17.05 -16.17 -0.34
CA GLY A 68 -16.21 -16.26 -1.53
C GLY A 68 -16.35 -15.07 -2.49
N ASN A 69 -17.00 -13.99 -2.09
CA ASN A 69 -17.16 -12.80 -2.93
C ASN A 69 -15.95 -11.85 -2.83
N THR A 70 -15.77 -10.98 -3.82
CA THR A 70 -14.75 -9.93 -3.80
C THR A 70 -15.24 -8.73 -3.00
N GLU A 71 -14.43 -8.26 -2.05
CA GLU A 71 -14.79 -7.15 -1.14
C GLU A 71 -13.72 -6.04 -1.17
N ASP A 72 -13.06 -5.81 -2.31
CA ASP A 72 -11.92 -4.90 -2.53
C ASP A 72 -10.85 -4.95 -1.43
N ILE A 73 -10.50 -6.16 -1.00
CA ILE A 73 -9.42 -6.39 -0.05
C ILE A 73 -8.14 -6.65 -0.83
N LEU A 74 -7.21 -5.69 -0.78
CA LEU A 74 -5.90 -5.87 -1.40
C LEU A 74 -5.09 -6.95 -0.65
N PRO A 75 -4.53 -7.94 -1.38
CA PRO A 75 -3.55 -8.88 -0.84
C PRO A 75 -2.33 -8.18 -0.23
N VAL A 76 -1.72 -8.83 0.76
CA VAL A 76 -0.70 -8.25 1.65
C VAL A 76 0.52 -7.71 0.90
N LEU A 77 0.98 -8.38 -0.17
CA LEU A 77 2.20 -7.99 -0.88
C LEU A 77 1.93 -7.05 -2.07
N THR A 78 0.71 -6.57 -2.27
CA THR A 78 0.34 -5.75 -3.43
C THR A 78 1.23 -4.52 -3.57
N GLN A 79 1.42 -3.77 -2.48
CA GLN A 79 2.27 -2.56 -2.50
C GLN A 79 3.73 -2.90 -2.80
N LEU A 80 4.25 -3.98 -2.23
CA LEU A 80 5.63 -4.43 -2.46
C LEU A 80 5.84 -4.79 -3.93
N VAL A 81 4.92 -5.57 -4.52
CA VAL A 81 5.00 -5.98 -5.92
C VAL A 81 4.87 -4.78 -6.85
N PHE A 82 3.98 -3.83 -6.54
CA PHE A 82 3.87 -2.57 -7.29
C PHE A 82 5.20 -1.82 -7.32
N GLN A 83 5.80 -1.58 -6.14
CA GLN A 83 7.08 -0.87 -6.01
C GLN A 83 8.22 -1.59 -6.74
N GLN A 84 8.36 -2.89 -6.54
CA GLN A 84 9.40 -3.69 -7.23
C GLN A 84 9.23 -3.64 -8.75
N THR A 85 7.99 -3.72 -9.24
CA THR A 85 7.70 -3.64 -10.68
C THR A 85 8.15 -2.30 -11.25
N LEU A 86 7.87 -1.20 -10.57
CA LEU A 86 8.31 0.15 -10.99
C LEU A 86 9.83 0.29 -11.02
N ILE A 87 10.50 -0.23 -9.98
CA ILE A 87 11.96 -0.23 -9.87
C ILE A 87 12.58 -1.02 -11.02
N ASP A 88 12.06 -2.22 -11.31
CA ASP A 88 12.54 -3.07 -12.41
C ASP A 88 12.31 -2.42 -13.78
N MET A 89 11.22 -1.66 -13.94
CA MET A 89 10.93 -0.87 -15.13
C MET A 89 11.68 0.48 -15.19
N ALA A 90 12.50 0.79 -14.18
CA ALA A 90 13.17 2.09 -14.04
C ALA A 90 12.20 3.30 -14.09
N VAL A 91 10.96 3.13 -13.65
CA VAL A 91 10.01 4.24 -13.47
C VAL A 91 10.42 5.05 -12.23
N PRO A 92 10.60 6.39 -12.35
CA PRO A 92 10.96 7.23 -11.21
C PRO A 92 9.92 7.12 -10.10
N LEU A 93 10.38 6.68 -8.92
CA LEU A 93 9.56 6.45 -7.74
C LEU A 93 10.22 7.10 -6.52
N VAL A 94 9.39 7.70 -5.66
CA VAL A 94 9.78 8.11 -4.32
C VAL A 94 8.70 7.73 -3.32
N LYS A 95 9.11 7.27 -2.14
CA LYS A 95 8.22 7.14 -0.98
C LYS A 95 8.47 8.30 -0.03
N CYS A 96 7.42 9.05 0.29
CA CYS A 96 7.49 10.15 1.23
C CYS A 96 7.81 9.65 2.65
N ILE A 97 8.15 10.58 3.54
CA ILE A 97 8.32 10.30 4.97
C ILE A 97 6.95 10.21 5.65
N GLY A 98 6.04 11.11 5.29
CA GLY A 98 4.63 11.07 5.68
C GLY A 98 3.74 10.87 4.46
N GLU A 99 2.61 11.57 4.43
CA GLU A 99 1.68 11.56 3.31
C GLU A 99 2.27 12.25 2.07
N ALA A 100 1.88 11.74 0.91
CA ALA A 100 2.36 12.20 -0.37
C ALA A 100 1.62 13.41 -0.93
N ASP A 101 0.39 13.69 -0.49
CA ASP A 101 -0.52 14.59 -1.21
C ASP A 101 0.04 16.00 -1.41
N CYS A 102 0.50 16.64 -0.33
CA CYS A 102 1.04 18.00 -0.39
C CYS A 102 2.34 18.06 -1.21
N GLU A 103 3.23 17.08 -1.04
CA GLU A 103 4.50 17.03 -1.78
C GLU A 103 4.30 16.75 -3.27
N LEU A 104 3.38 15.84 -3.60
CA LEU A 104 2.98 15.54 -4.98
C LEU A 104 2.32 16.77 -5.63
N ALA A 105 1.43 17.45 -4.92
CA ALA A 105 0.77 18.65 -5.43
C ALA A 105 1.77 19.81 -5.63
N ALA A 106 2.70 20.01 -4.70
CA ALA A 106 3.78 21.01 -4.82
C ALA A 106 4.68 20.71 -6.02
N LEU A 107 5.14 19.46 -6.15
CA LEU A 107 5.99 19.01 -7.26
C LEU A 107 5.30 19.21 -8.62
N ALA A 108 4.03 18.83 -8.71
CA ALA A 108 3.23 18.98 -9.91
C ALA A 108 3.03 20.45 -10.31
N SER A 109 2.88 21.33 -9.32
CA SER A 109 2.79 22.78 -9.54
C SER A 109 4.09 23.36 -10.07
N GLU A 110 5.23 23.01 -9.47
CA GLU A 110 6.56 23.46 -9.88
C GLU A 110 6.92 22.99 -11.29
N TRP A 111 6.66 21.72 -11.61
CA TRP A 111 6.93 21.14 -12.92
C TRP A 111 5.86 21.45 -13.97
N ARG A 112 4.74 22.05 -13.55
CA ARG A 112 3.57 22.30 -14.39
C ARG A 112 3.10 21.03 -15.11
N CYS A 113 3.05 19.92 -14.39
CA CYS A 113 2.54 18.64 -14.89
C CYS A 113 1.24 18.25 -14.16
N PRO A 114 0.35 17.48 -14.81
CA PRO A 114 -0.92 17.11 -14.19
C PRO A 114 -0.72 16.03 -13.13
N VAL A 115 -1.55 16.06 -12.08
CA VAL A 115 -1.62 14.97 -11.09
C VAL A 115 -2.63 13.92 -11.53
N LEU A 116 -2.23 12.64 -11.53
CA LEU A 116 -3.12 11.49 -11.73
C LEU A 116 -3.35 10.79 -10.39
N SER A 117 -4.56 10.85 -9.85
CA SER A 117 -4.91 10.20 -8.59
C SER A 117 -6.40 9.89 -8.50
N LYS A 118 -6.77 9.03 -7.55
CA LYS A 118 -8.16 8.82 -7.14
C LYS A 118 -8.55 9.69 -5.94
N ASP A 119 -7.56 10.29 -5.27
CA ASP A 119 -7.81 11.11 -4.08
C ASP A 119 -8.56 12.40 -4.44
N SER A 120 -9.58 12.72 -3.64
CA SER A 120 -10.38 13.92 -3.82
C SER A 120 -9.71 15.19 -3.32
N ASP A 121 -8.66 15.10 -2.50
CA ASP A 121 -7.93 16.28 -2.02
C ASP A 121 -7.26 17.05 -3.17
N PHE A 122 -6.93 16.38 -4.28
CA PHE A 122 -6.44 17.01 -5.52
C PHE A 122 -7.47 17.85 -6.27
N TYR A 123 -8.75 17.83 -5.90
CA TYR A 123 -9.72 18.82 -6.39
C TYR A 123 -9.56 20.20 -5.73
N ILE A 124 -8.82 20.27 -4.63
CA ILE A 124 -8.69 21.47 -3.79
C ILE A 124 -7.37 22.19 -4.06
N PHE A 125 -6.28 21.44 -4.26
CA PHE A 125 -4.98 22.02 -4.60
C PHE A 125 -5.04 22.83 -5.91
N ASP A 126 -4.38 23.99 -5.92
CA ASP A 126 -4.27 24.81 -7.12
C ASP A 126 -3.18 24.27 -8.05
N LEU A 127 -3.59 23.35 -8.94
CA LEU A 127 -2.71 22.64 -9.87
C LEU A 127 -2.77 23.28 -11.27
N PRO A 128 -1.71 23.97 -11.74
CA PRO A 128 -1.72 24.70 -13.02
C PRO A 128 -2.02 23.83 -14.25
N ALA A 129 -1.45 22.62 -14.30
CA ALA A 129 -1.70 21.66 -15.38
C ALA A 129 -3.01 20.86 -15.18
N GLY A 130 -3.58 20.92 -13.97
CA GLY A 130 -4.84 20.30 -13.60
C GLY A 130 -4.70 18.91 -12.98
N PHE A 131 -5.83 18.44 -12.47
CA PHE A 131 -5.99 17.11 -11.89
C PHE A 131 -6.67 16.17 -12.89
N LEU A 132 -6.17 14.94 -12.99
CA LEU A 132 -6.70 13.86 -13.81
C LEU A 132 -7.27 12.78 -12.87
N PRO A 133 -8.60 12.70 -12.70
CA PRO A 133 -9.20 11.66 -11.88
C PRO A 133 -8.97 10.29 -12.51
N LEU A 134 -8.42 9.35 -11.73
CA LEU A 134 -8.05 8.01 -12.21
C LEU A 134 -9.24 7.24 -12.79
N ASP A 135 -10.45 7.40 -12.22
CA ASP A 135 -11.69 6.78 -12.70
C ASP A 135 -12.11 7.27 -14.12
N HIS A 136 -11.48 8.32 -14.63
CA HIS A 136 -11.70 8.85 -15.98
C HIS A 136 -10.49 8.67 -16.90
N PHE A 137 -9.38 8.10 -16.42
CA PHE A 137 -8.15 7.89 -17.18
C PHE A 137 -8.22 6.54 -17.91
N ARG A 138 -8.71 6.54 -19.15
CA ARG A 138 -9.03 5.32 -19.92
C ARG A 138 -7.82 4.78 -20.68
N TRP A 139 -6.78 4.41 -19.93
CA TRP A 139 -5.52 3.90 -20.49
C TRP A 139 -5.68 2.59 -21.27
N GLU A 140 -6.61 1.71 -20.89
CA GLU A 140 -6.89 0.47 -21.65
C GLU A 140 -7.48 0.72 -23.04
N ALA A 141 -8.00 1.93 -23.28
CA ALA A 141 -8.52 2.38 -24.57
C ALA A 141 -7.54 3.32 -25.29
N ALA A 142 -6.25 3.27 -24.92
CA ALA A 142 -5.22 4.09 -25.53
C ALA A 142 -5.03 3.76 -27.02
N ASP A 143 -4.88 4.80 -27.83
CA ASP A 143 -4.48 4.72 -29.23
C ASP A 143 -3.66 5.97 -29.56
N SER A 144 -2.33 5.87 -29.45
CA SER A 144 -1.37 6.99 -29.50
C SER A 144 -1.56 8.10 -28.44
N TYR A 145 -2.71 8.13 -27.75
CA TYR A 145 -3.06 9.03 -26.65
C TYR A 145 -4.03 8.32 -25.68
N ILE A 146 -4.14 8.84 -24.46
CA ILE A 146 -5.04 8.31 -23.43
C ILE A 146 -6.23 9.24 -23.23
N PRO A 147 -7.48 8.80 -23.51
CA PRO A 147 -8.67 9.58 -23.21
C PRO A 147 -8.82 9.81 -21.70
N CYS A 148 -8.88 11.06 -21.26
CA CYS A 148 -9.07 11.42 -19.85
C CYS A 148 -9.99 12.62 -19.64
N LYS A 149 -10.38 12.87 -18.39
CA LYS A 149 -10.96 14.15 -17.97
C LYS A 149 -9.94 14.94 -17.17
N ARG A 150 -9.93 16.25 -17.39
CA ARG A 150 -9.07 17.20 -16.68
C ARG A 150 -9.92 18.16 -15.87
N TYR A 151 -9.58 18.28 -14.60
CA TYR A 151 -10.15 19.24 -13.66
C TYR A 151 -9.17 20.36 -13.37
N THR A 152 -9.68 21.57 -13.14
CA THR A 152 -8.90 22.71 -12.65
C THR A 152 -9.77 23.51 -11.68
N THR A 153 -9.17 23.99 -10.60
CA THR A 153 -9.76 24.92 -9.62
C THR A 153 -10.38 26.15 -10.29
N SER A 154 -9.74 26.72 -11.31
CA SER A 154 -10.22 27.90 -12.05
C SER A 154 -11.58 27.68 -12.73
N HIS A 155 -11.75 26.58 -13.49
CA HIS A 155 -13.05 26.22 -14.08
C HIS A 155 -14.13 25.98 -13.02
N PHE A 156 -13.78 25.32 -11.90
CA PHE A 156 -14.72 25.09 -10.79
C PHE A 156 -15.17 26.42 -10.17
N CYS A 157 -14.22 27.30 -9.84
CA CYS A 157 -14.47 28.61 -9.26
C CYS A 157 -15.31 29.49 -10.19
N SER A 158 -15.02 29.47 -11.49
CA SER A 158 -15.81 30.16 -12.51
C SER A 158 -17.26 29.64 -12.57
N PHE A 159 -17.44 28.31 -12.59
CA PHE A 159 -18.75 27.68 -12.65
C PHE A 159 -19.62 28.00 -11.42
N PHE A 160 -19.05 27.87 -10.22
CA PHE A 160 -19.77 28.11 -8.95
C PHE A 160 -19.75 29.57 -8.50
N LYS A 161 -19.04 30.46 -9.21
CA LYS A 161 -18.85 31.88 -8.87
C LYS A 161 -18.36 32.06 -7.43
N ILE A 162 -17.33 31.30 -7.08
CA ILE A 162 -16.64 31.35 -5.79
C ILE A 162 -15.18 31.77 -6.02
N ASN A 163 -14.60 32.49 -5.05
CA ASN A 163 -13.19 32.85 -5.07
C ASN A 163 -12.35 31.63 -4.65
N ASP A 164 -11.22 31.40 -5.31
CA ASP A 164 -10.32 30.26 -5.08
C ASP A 164 -9.77 30.19 -3.66
N GLN A 165 -9.60 31.35 -2.99
CA GLN A 165 -9.17 31.43 -1.59
C GLN A 165 -10.06 30.63 -0.62
N PHE A 166 -11.31 30.33 -1.01
CA PHE A 166 -12.27 29.59 -0.21
C PHE A 166 -12.21 28.07 -0.42
N LEU A 167 -11.47 27.56 -1.39
CA LEU A 167 -11.42 26.10 -1.65
C LEU A 167 -10.89 25.30 -0.45
N PRO A 168 -9.84 25.72 0.27
CA PRO A 168 -9.39 25.01 1.48
C PRO A 168 -10.45 24.99 2.60
N ALA A 169 -11.17 26.10 2.77
CA ALA A 169 -12.27 26.19 3.73
C ALA A 169 -13.47 25.33 3.31
N PHE A 170 -13.76 25.29 2.01
CA PHE A 170 -14.78 24.43 1.43
C PHE A 170 -14.48 22.94 1.72
N ALA A 171 -13.25 22.49 1.47
CA ALA A 171 -12.82 21.12 1.75
C ALA A 171 -12.98 20.76 3.24
N THR A 172 -12.46 21.63 4.11
CA THR A 172 -12.50 21.42 5.56
C THR A 172 -13.93 21.41 6.11
N LEU A 173 -14.78 22.33 5.67
CA LEU A 173 -16.18 22.44 6.13
C LEU A 173 -17.12 21.39 5.52
N ALA A 174 -16.78 20.85 4.35
CA ALA A 174 -17.49 19.72 3.75
C ALA A 174 -17.28 18.41 4.52
N GLY A 175 -16.24 18.37 5.37
CA GLY A 175 -15.74 17.19 6.05
C GLY A 175 -14.63 16.54 5.22
N ASN A 176 -13.43 16.53 5.77
CA ASN A 176 -12.24 15.90 5.20
C ASN A 176 -11.57 14.99 6.24
N ASP A 177 -10.43 14.40 5.92
CA ASP A 177 -9.70 13.47 6.80
C ASP A 177 -9.15 14.13 8.09
N TYR A 178 -9.33 15.45 8.24
CA TYR A 178 -8.87 16.25 9.36
C TYR A 178 -10.00 16.78 10.24
N VAL A 179 -11.21 16.93 9.72
CA VAL A 179 -12.35 17.50 10.46
C VAL A 179 -13.66 16.85 10.03
N ASN A 180 -14.48 16.43 11.00
CA ASN A 180 -15.77 15.79 10.77
C ASN A 180 -16.95 16.64 11.31
N LEU A 181 -17.42 17.62 10.54
CA LEU A 181 -18.47 18.57 10.95
C LEU A 181 -19.89 18.09 10.61
N ARG A 182 -20.31 16.90 11.08
CA ARG A 182 -21.62 16.31 10.74
C ARG A 182 -22.83 17.11 11.21
N GLU A 183 -22.63 18.07 12.11
CA GLU A 183 -23.71 18.86 12.71
C GLU A 183 -24.28 19.93 11.77
N ILE A 184 -23.50 20.45 10.82
CA ILE A 184 -23.96 21.53 9.94
C ILE A 184 -24.72 20.98 8.74
N LYS A 185 -26.02 21.23 8.70
CA LYS A 185 -26.88 20.94 7.55
C LYS A 185 -26.77 22.05 6.49
N TRP A 186 -25.73 21.99 5.65
CA TRP A 186 -25.47 22.98 4.60
C TRP A 186 -26.60 23.13 3.56
N VAL A 187 -27.42 22.09 3.39
CA VAL A 187 -28.60 22.07 2.51
C VAL A 187 -29.55 23.27 2.74
N LYS A 188 -29.57 23.84 3.96
CA LYS A 188 -30.40 25.01 4.29
C LYS A 188 -30.04 26.29 3.51
N PHE A 189 -28.85 26.33 2.89
CA PHE A 189 -28.35 27.46 2.11
C PHE A 189 -28.49 27.27 0.60
N LEU A 190 -29.20 26.23 0.15
CA LEU A 190 -29.49 26.06 -1.26
C LEU A 190 -30.54 27.06 -1.76
N PRO A 191 -30.33 27.68 -2.93
CA PRO A 191 -31.39 28.45 -3.58
C PRO A 191 -32.56 27.53 -3.95
N GLY A 192 -33.79 28.00 -3.73
CA GLY A 192 -35.00 27.23 -4.01
C GLY A 192 -35.09 26.80 -5.48
N GLY A 193 -35.10 25.49 -5.75
CA GLY A 193 -35.19 24.95 -7.11
C GLY A 193 -35.10 23.42 -7.15
N ARG A 194 -36.14 22.76 -7.66
CA ARG A 194 -36.24 21.29 -7.71
C ARG A 194 -35.34 20.70 -8.80
N ARG A 195 -34.21 20.13 -8.40
CA ARG A 195 -33.61 18.96 -9.07
C ARG A 195 -33.54 17.82 -8.06
N ARG A 196 -33.82 16.57 -8.47
CA ARG A 196 -33.56 15.39 -7.64
C ARG A 196 -32.04 15.27 -7.48
N LYS A 197 -31.50 15.77 -6.37
CA LYS A 197 -30.09 15.64 -5.98
C LYS A 197 -30.01 14.72 -4.76
N THR A 198 -28.92 13.98 -4.63
CA THR A 198 -28.61 13.29 -3.37
C THR A 198 -28.34 14.31 -2.27
N TYR A 199 -28.58 13.96 -1.01
CA TYR A 199 -28.33 14.86 0.13
C TYR A 199 -26.89 15.39 0.13
N ARG A 200 -25.91 14.54 -0.19
CA ARG A 200 -24.49 14.92 -0.22
C ARG A 200 -24.22 16.03 -1.25
N ILE A 201 -24.72 15.88 -2.48
CA ILE A 201 -24.55 16.91 -3.53
C ILE A 201 -25.25 18.21 -3.13
N ALA A 202 -26.48 18.10 -2.60
CA ALA A 202 -27.23 19.23 -2.10
C ALA A 202 -26.49 19.97 -0.96
N SER A 203 -25.84 19.22 -0.07
CA SER A 203 -25.07 19.76 1.04
C SER A 203 -23.85 20.54 0.55
N LEU A 204 -23.06 19.96 -0.38
CA LEU A 204 -21.88 20.62 -0.94
C LEU A 204 -22.23 21.92 -1.68
N GLU A 205 -23.29 21.91 -2.50
CA GLU A 205 -23.76 23.11 -3.17
C GLU A 205 -24.30 24.17 -2.20
N GLY A 206 -24.96 23.75 -1.11
CA GLY A 206 -25.40 24.65 -0.06
C GLY A 206 -24.21 25.34 0.62
N LEU A 207 -23.15 24.59 0.90
CA LEU A 207 -21.90 25.12 1.46
C LEU A 207 -21.24 26.12 0.51
N LEU A 208 -21.15 25.81 -0.79
CA LEU A 208 -20.60 26.75 -1.79
C LEU A 208 -21.40 28.05 -1.83
N ASN A 209 -22.73 27.97 -1.81
CA ASN A 209 -23.58 29.17 -1.80
C ASN A 209 -23.39 29.99 -0.51
N TRP A 210 -23.22 29.33 0.62
CA TRP A 210 -22.98 30.00 1.89
C TRP A 210 -21.61 30.69 1.94
N LEU A 211 -20.55 30.04 1.45
CA LEU A 211 -19.19 30.60 1.40
C LEU A 211 -19.10 31.88 0.57
N ARG A 212 -19.93 32.02 -0.46
CA ARG A 212 -19.99 33.23 -1.32
C ARG A 212 -20.42 34.49 -0.57
N CYS A 213 -20.98 34.36 0.63
CA CYS A 213 -21.39 35.49 1.45
C CYS A 213 -20.23 36.16 2.21
N PHE A 214 -19.02 35.60 2.16
CA PHE A 214 -17.86 36.06 2.92
C PHE A 214 -16.81 36.72 2.02
N GLN A 215 -15.97 37.57 2.62
CA GLN A 215 -14.86 38.23 1.95
C GLN A 215 -13.51 37.56 2.24
N THR A 216 -13.36 36.95 3.42
CA THR A 216 -12.13 36.29 3.87
C THR A 216 -12.42 34.87 4.37
N THR A 217 -11.43 33.99 4.24
CA THR A 217 -11.52 32.60 4.71
C THR A 217 -11.66 32.54 6.23
N GLU A 218 -10.99 33.43 6.95
CA GLU A 218 -11.03 33.55 8.41
C GLU A 218 -12.44 33.92 8.91
N ASP A 219 -13.13 34.85 8.23
CA ASP A 219 -14.50 35.22 8.60
C ASP A 219 -15.49 34.09 8.32
N ALA A 220 -15.32 33.37 7.20
CA ALA A 220 -16.11 32.20 6.88
C ALA A 220 -15.94 31.10 7.93
N ILE A 221 -14.70 30.76 8.31
CA ILE A 221 -14.42 29.78 9.36
C ILE A 221 -15.05 30.22 10.68
N ARG A 222 -14.85 31.48 11.09
CA ARG A 222 -15.43 32.02 12.34
C ARG A 222 -16.95 31.91 12.34
N ALA A 223 -17.61 32.24 11.22
CA ALA A 223 -19.05 32.11 11.08
C ALA A 223 -19.52 30.64 11.04
N ALA A 224 -18.71 29.71 10.54
CA ALA A 224 -19.02 28.28 10.61
C ALA A 224 -18.98 27.80 12.07
N MET A 225 -18.01 28.29 12.86
CA MET A 225 -17.90 27.93 14.28
C MET A 225 -19.10 28.42 15.10
N THR A 226 -19.70 29.57 14.78
CA THR A 226 -20.91 30.05 15.48
C THR A 226 -22.16 29.22 15.18
N LEU A 227 -22.17 28.48 14.06
CA LEU A 227 -23.24 27.54 13.73
C LEU A 227 -23.16 26.23 14.54
N MET A 228 -22.10 26.04 15.32
CA MET A 228 -21.84 24.84 16.11
C MET A 228 -21.74 25.21 17.61
N PRO A 229 -22.84 25.13 18.36
CA PRO A 229 -22.90 25.63 19.74
C PRO A 229 -22.01 24.86 20.73
N ASN A 230 -21.52 23.67 20.35
CA ASN A 230 -20.72 22.78 21.22
C ASN A 230 -19.25 22.64 20.78
N VAL A 231 -18.77 23.43 19.81
CA VAL A 231 -17.42 23.28 19.29
C VAL A 231 -16.38 23.73 20.31
N SER A 232 -15.45 22.82 20.62
CA SER A 232 -14.31 23.06 21.48
C SER A 232 -13.27 23.95 20.79
N ARG A 233 -12.45 24.65 21.59
CA ARG A 233 -11.30 25.44 21.10
C ARG A 233 -10.29 24.59 20.31
N GLN A 234 -10.22 23.30 20.62
CA GLN A 234 -9.35 22.35 19.92
C GLN A 234 -9.85 22.09 18.50
N GLU A 235 -11.15 21.87 18.30
CA GLU A 235 -11.75 21.70 16.97
C GLU A 235 -11.61 22.95 16.10
N GLN A 236 -11.72 24.15 16.68
CA GLN A 236 -11.47 25.40 15.95
C GLN A 236 -10.02 25.45 15.42
N THR A 237 -9.05 25.13 16.27
CA THR A 237 -7.63 25.10 15.89
C THR A 237 -7.36 24.05 14.81
N MET A 238 -8.08 22.92 14.84
CA MET A 238 -7.97 21.87 13.84
C MET A 238 -8.48 22.33 12.47
N VAL A 239 -9.64 23.02 12.43
CA VAL A 239 -10.19 23.60 11.19
C VAL A 239 -9.22 24.61 10.57
N GLU A 240 -8.63 25.48 11.40
CA GLU A 240 -7.63 26.44 10.93
C GLU A 240 -6.39 25.74 10.36
N LYS A 241 -5.88 24.70 11.03
CA LYS A 241 -4.73 23.91 10.54
C LYS A 241 -5.03 23.15 9.26
N ALA A 242 -6.18 22.49 9.16
CA ALA A 242 -6.60 21.73 7.97
C ALA A 242 -6.71 22.63 6.73
N THR A 243 -7.15 23.88 6.92
CA THR A 243 -7.20 24.89 5.85
C THR A 243 -5.81 25.25 5.32
N LEU A 244 -4.78 25.19 6.17
CA LEU A 244 -3.39 25.48 5.78
C LEU A 244 -2.72 24.34 5.00
N GLU A 245 -3.20 23.09 5.13
CA GLU A 245 -2.60 21.94 4.45
C GLU A 245 -2.76 21.99 2.93
N TYR A 246 -3.80 22.65 2.43
CA TYR A 246 -3.99 22.85 0.99
C TYR A 246 -3.16 24.01 0.41
N ARG A 247 -2.35 24.71 1.22
CA ARG A 247 -1.40 25.70 0.72
C ARG A 247 -0.15 24.98 0.23
N LEU A 248 0.16 25.13 -1.05
CA LEU A 248 1.33 24.48 -1.67
C LEU A 248 2.63 25.16 -1.21
N PRO A 249 3.51 24.46 -0.45
CA PRO A 249 4.88 24.92 -0.23
C PRO A 249 5.74 24.63 -1.47
N SER A 250 7.02 25.00 -1.42
CA SER A 250 8.02 24.44 -2.35
C SER A 250 8.22 22.95 -2.07
N SER A 251 8.32 22.14 -3.11
CA SER A 251 8.47 20.69 -2.97
C SER A 251 9.90 20.33 -2.55
N SER A 252 10.01 19.43 -1.58
CA SER A 252 11.30 18.83 -1.24
C SER A 252 11.71 17.72 -2.22
N LEU A 253 10.77 17.24 -3.06
CA LEU A 253 10.97 16.13 -3.99
C LEU A 253 11.66 16.54 -5.29
N GLN A 254 11.66 17.82 -5.66
CA GLN A 254 12.27 18.27 -6.91
C GLN A 254 13.76 17.90 -6.96
N GLY A 255 14.51 18.21 -5.90
CA GLY A 255 15.93 17.86 -5.79
C GLY A 255 16.18 16.35 -5.79
N PHE A 256 15.27 15.56 -5.21
CA PHE A 256 15.36 14.10 -5.23
C PHE A 256 15.33 13.56 -6.67
N PHE A 257 14.35 13.98 -7.47
CA PHE A 257 14.20 13.46 -8.84
C PHE A 257 15.21 14.03 -9.84
N THR A 258 15.72 15.24 -9.63
CA THR A 258 16.59 15.93 -10.59
C THR A 258 18.08 15.79 -10.25
N GLU A 259 18.44 15.88 -8.97
CA GLU A 259 19.82 15.92 -8.49
C GLU A 259 20.21 14.66 -7.71
N GLY A 260 19.26 13.76 -7.45
CA GLY A 260 19.47 12.61 -6.57
C GLY A 260 19.67 13.02 -5.10
N ALA A 261 19.16 14.20 -4.73
CA ALA A 261 19.26 14.71 -3.36
C ALA A 261 18.52 13.80 -2.37
N ALA A 262 18.99 13.76 -1.12
CA ALA A 262 18.26 13.09 -0.05
C ALA A 262 16.95 13.83 0.27
N LEU A 263 15.93 13.10 0.73
CA LEU A 263 14.70 13.72 1.20
C LEU A 263 14.98 14.59 2.43
N SER A 264 14.41 15.79 2.43
CA SER A 264 14.44 16.68 3.59
C SER A 264 13.60 16.08 4.72
N LEU A 265 14.24 15.78 5.85
CA LEU A 265 13.55 15.27 7.03
C LEU A 265 12.83 16.41 7.76
N PRO A 266 11.59 16.19 8.24
CA PRO A 266 10.98 17.07 9.22
C PRO A 266 11.86 17.19 10.46
N LYS A 267 11.82 18.34 11.14
CA LYS A 267 12.64 18.62 12.33
C LYS A 267 12.39 17.60 13.46
N GLU A 268 11.21 17.00 13.46
CA GLU A 268 10.75 15.99 14.42
C GLU A 268 11.42 14.62 14.21
N VAL A 269 12.08 14.41 13.06
CA VAL A 269 12.59 13.11 12.60
C VAL A 269 14.12 13.12 12.43
N THR A 270 14.81 14.18 12.86
CA THR A 270 16.28 14.34 12.67
C THR A 270 17.14 13.30 13.38
N TRP A 271 16.56 12.52 14.28
CA TRP A 271 17.24 11.43 14.99
C TRP A 271 17.20 10.09 14.22
N VAL A 272 16.36 9.99 13.18
CA VAL A 272 16.30 8.78 12.33
C VAL A 272 17.54 8.74 11.44
N PRO A 273 18.28 7.62 11.37
CA PRO A 273 19.50 7.54 10.57
C PRO A 273 19.27 7.81 9.08
N ASP A 274 20.20 8.52 8.44
CA ASP A 274 20.13 8.89 7.02
C ASP A 274 19.90 7.67 6.10
N TRP A 275 20.52 6.53 6.42
CA TRP A 275 20.36 5.32 5.63
C TRP A 275 18.92 4.78 5.67
N VAL A 276 18.21 4.92 6.80
CA VAL A 276 16.80 4.50 6.93
C VAL A 276 15.94 5.36 6.00
N CYS A 277 16.16 6.67 6.03
CA CYS A 277 15.44 7.64 5.19
C CYS A 277 15.73 7.42 3.70
N ALA A 278 16.98 7.19 3.34
CA ALA A 278 17.38 6.88 1.98
C ALA A 278 16.75 5.56 1.47
N SER A 279 16.75 4.50 2.29
CA SER A 279 16.12 3.22 1.95
C SER A 279 14.60 3.33 1.85
N LEU A 280 13.96 4.12 2.72
CA LEU A 280 12.52 4.41 2.63
C LEU A 280 12.20 5.13 1.33
N ALA A 281 12.92 6.21 1.02
CA ALA A 281 12.71 7.02 -0.18
C ALA A 281 12.77 6.18 -1.47
N LYS A 282 13.71 5.21 -1.52
CA LYS A 282 13.87 4.27 -2.63
C LYS A 282 12.83 3.14 -2.67
N GLY A 283 12.04 2.97 -1.61
CA GLY A 283 11.08 1.88 -1.47
C GLY A 283 11.70 0.57 -0.96
N ASP A 284 12.98 0.55 -0.58
CA ASP A 284 13.66 -0.63 -0.02
C ASP A 284 13.19 -0.97 1.40
N LEU A 285 12.61 0.01 2.10
CA LEU A 285 12.05 -0.14 3.45
C LEU A 285 10.55 0.16 3.50
N SER A 286 9.83 -0.57 4.36
CA SER A 286 8.39 -0.32 4.60
C SER A 286 8.17 0.97 5.40
N GLY A 287 7.10 1.69 5.07
CA GLY A 287 6.66 2.90 5.79
C GLY A 287 6.29 2.59 7.25
N ASP A 288 5.91 1.34 7.55
CA ASP A 288 5.70 0.85 8.91
C ASP A 288 6.88 1.13 9.84
N VAL A 289 8.11 1.16 9.30
CA VAL A 289 9.30 1.44 10.12
C VAL A 289 9.27 2.87 10.64
N LEU A 290 8.78 3.83 9.87
CA LEU A 290 8.56 5.20 10.36
C LEU A 290 7.46 5.25 11.41
N ASP A 291 6.34 4.55 11.20
CA ASP A 291 5.25 4.50 12.19
C ASP A 291 5.73 3.94 13.53
N MET A 292 6.55 2.90 13.49
CA MET A 292 7.13 2.33 14.70
C MET A 292 8.10 3.30 15.37
N LEU A 293 8.98 3.95 14.60
CA LEU A 293 9.98 4.89 15.11
C LEU A 293 9.35 6.17 15.67
N LEU A 294 8.35 6.73 14.98
CA LEU A 294 7.74 8.03 15.30
C LEU A 294 6.56 7.93 16.25
N LEU A 295 5.75 6.88 16.10
CA LEU A 295 4.45 6.75 16.78
C LEU A 295 4.43 5.60 17.78
N GLY A 296 5.45 4.72 17.78
CA GLY A 296 5.49 3.54 18.64
C GLY A 296 4.36 2.55 18.38
N ARG A 297 3.72 2.62 17.20
CA ARG A 297 2.55 1.81 16.85
C ARG A 297 2.68 1.19 15.46
N ARG A 298 1.97 0.09 15.24
CA ARG A 298 1.89 -0.58 13.95
C ARG A 298 0.47 -1.08 13.69
N ASN A 299 -0.08 -0.73 12.55
CA ASN A 299 -1.36 -1.26 12.10
C ASN A 299 -1.12 -2.57 11.35
N MET A 300 -1.61 -3.70 11.88
CA MET A 300 -1.43 -4.98 11.21
C MET A 300 -2.32 -5.09 9.95
N HIS A 301 -1.90 -5.90 8.99
CA HIS A 301 -2.70 -6.19 7.80
C HIS A 301 -3.98 -6.92 8.19
N LYS A 302 -5.06 -6.66 7.46
CA LYS A 302 -6.36 -7.34 7.60
C LYS A 302 -6.65 -8.10 6.30
N PRO A 303 -6.00 -9.26 6.06
CA PRO A 303 -6.25 -10.06 4.87
C PRO A 303 -7.63 -10.71 4.92
N VAL A 304 -8.07 -11.33 3.82
CA VAL A 304 -9.28 -12.17 3.80
C VAL A 304 -9.03 -13.40 4.67
N GLU A 305 -9.74 -13.49 5.80
CA GLU A 305 -9.62 -14.58 6.77
C GLU A 305 -10.88 -14.68 7.63
N PHE A 306 -11.12 -15.87 8.19
CA PHE A 306 -12.29 -16.15 9.04
C PHE A 306 -12.12 -15.57 10.45
N ASP A 307 -13.18 -14.96 10.97
CA ASP A 307 -13.20 -14.36 12.32
C ASP A 307 -13.08 -15.40 13.44
N GLN A 308 -13.53 -16.64 13.22
CA GLN A 308 -13.40 -17.73 14.19
C GLN A 308 -11.95 -18.17 14.42
N LEU A 309 -11.06 -17.90 13.46
CA LEU A 309 -9.65 -18.25 13.56
C LEU A 309 -8.84 -17.07 14.13
N PRO A 310 -7.76 -17.35 14.88
CA PRO A 310 -6.83 -16.30 15.30
C PRO A 310 -6.28 -15.54 14.10
N SER A 311 -5.93 -14.26 14.31
CA SER A 311 -5.28 -13.43 13.31
C SER A 311 -4.04 -14.11 12.74
N SER A 312 -3.94 -14.16 11.40
CA SER A 312 -2.76 -14.68 10.69
C SER A 312 -1.47 -13.92 11.05
N ASN A 313 -1.58 -12.69 11.52
CA ASN A 313 -0.45 -11.88 11.98
C ASN A 313 0.24 -12.44 13.23
N LEU A 314 -0.42 -13.30 14.02
CA LEU A 314 0.18 -13.91 15.21
C LEU A 314 1.37 -14.81 14.86
N VAL A 315 1.31 -15.48 13.70
CA VAL A 315 2.38 -16.38 13.24
C VAL A 315 3.69 -15.61 13.04
N SER A 316 3.64 -14.35 12.63
CA SER A 316 4.81 -13.50 12.41
C SER A 316 5.19 -12.63 13.61
N GLN A 317 4.46 -12.71 14.73
CA GLN A 317 4.77 -11.92 15.94
C GLN A 317 6.20 -12.15 16.45
N PRO A 318 6.73 -13.38 16.56
CA PRO A 318 8.12 -13.59 16.99
C PRO A 318 9.17 -12.90 16.10
N ILE A 319 8.92 -12.84 14.79
CA ILE A 319 9.79 -12.13 13.84
C ILE A 319 9.73 -10.63 14.12
N ARG A 320 8.52 -10.09 14.34
CA ARG A 320 8.34 -8.67 14.69
C ARG A 320 8.98 -8.31 16.03
N GLN A 321 8.94 -9.19 17.03
CA GLN A 321 9.62 -8.95 18.31
C GLN A 321 11.12 -8.75 18.15
N VAL A 322 11.76 -9.52 17.27
CA VAL A 322 13.18 -9.33 16.93
C VAL A 322 13.39 -8.01 16.17
N LEU A 323 12.54 -7.71 15.18
CA LEU A 323 12.57 -6.43 14.46
C LEU A 323 12.49 -5.24 15.42
N TYR A 324 11.57 -5.27 16.39
CA TYR A 324 11.41 -4.22 17.39
C TYR A 324 12.64 -4.09 18.29
N GLY A 325 13.34 -5.19 18.55
CA GLY A 325 14.61 -5.19 19.26
C GLY A 325 15.74 -4.46 18.54
N LEU A 326 15.65 -4.29 17.21
CA LEU A 326 16.62 -3.56 16.40
C LEU A 326 16.34 -2.05 16.33
N LEU A 327 15.17 -1.58 16.79
CA LEU A 327 14.75 -0.19 16.69
C LEU A 327 14.97 0.54 18.04
N PRO A 328 16.02 1.37 18.17
CA PRO A 328 16.47 1.93 19.46
C PRO A 328 15.47 2.88 20.11
N ALA A 329 14.62 3.57 19.34
CA ALA A 329 13.63 4.51 19.84
C ALA A 329 12.49 3.85 20.64
N LEU A 330 12.29 2.54 20.50
CA LEU A 330 11.19 1.82 21.15
C LEU A 330 11.48 1.44 22.61
N GLY A 331 12.74 1.56 23.06
CA GLY A 331 13.16 1.17 24.40
C GLY A 331 12.73 -0.26 24.77
N ARG A 332 12.42 -0.50 26.05
CA ARG A 332 11.82 -1.77 26.52
C ARG A 332 10.28 -1.76 26.50
N SER A 333 9.66 -0.64 26.12
CA SER A 333 8.22 -0.41 26.19
C SER A 333 7.42 -1.20 25.15
N GLY A 334 8.02 -1.57 24.03
CA GLY A 334 7.36 -2.32 22.96
C GLY A 334 6.59 -1.45 21.97
N VAL A 335 5.99 -2.10 20.98
CA VAL A 335 5.18 -1.48 19.92
C VAL A 335 3.71 -1.78 20.19
N LEU A 336 2.86 -0.76 20.04
CA LEU A 336 1.42 -0.93 20.04
C LEU A 336 0.96 -1.48 18.69
N GLU A 337 0.65 -2.78 18.63
CA GLU A 337 0.08 -3.41 17.45
C GLU A 337 -1.45 -3.28 17.47
N VAL A 338 -2.03 -2.76 16.40
CA VAL A 338 -3.48 -2.77 16.18
C VAL A 338 -3.83 -3.93 15.26
N ASP A 339 -4.48 -4.95 15.80
CA ASP A 339 -4.84 -6.18 15.10
C ASP A 339 -6.27 -6.62 15.46
N ARG A 340 -6.83 -7.57 14.70
CA ARG A 340 -8.18 -8.07 14.97
C ARG A 340 -8.22 -9.09 16.10
N VAL A 341 -9.32 -9.08 16.85
CA VAL A 341 -9.77 -10.19 17.70
C VAL A 341 -11.25 -10.43 17.35
N GLY A 342 -11.54 -11.56 16.71
CA GLY A 342 -12.83 -11.75 16.06
C GLY A 342 -13.06 -10.69 14.98
N LEU A 343 -14.14 -9.93 15.11
CA LEU A 343 -14.53 -8.85 14.19
C LEU A 343 -14.10 -7.44 14.64
N ASP A 344 -13.52 -7.33 15.83
CA ASP A 344 -13.15 -6.06 16.45
C ASP A 344 -11.64 -5.82 16.38
N LEU A 345 -11.24 -4.55 16.46
CA LEU A 345 -9.83 -4.17 16.54
C LEU A 345 -9.41 -3.98 17.99
N HIS A 346 -8.25 -4.53 18.31
CA HIS A 346 -7.61 -4.38 19.61
C HIS A 346 -6.19 -3.88 19.46
N THR A 347 -5.77 -3.10 20.45
CA THR A 347 -4.38 -2.65 20.57
C THR A 347 -3.66 -3.52 21.59
N VAL A 348 -2.56 -4.14 21.20
CA VAL A 348 -1.74 -5.01 22.04
C VAL A 348 -0.30 -4.51 22.05
N THR A 349 0.30 -4.38 23.22
CA THR A 349 1.72 -4.07 23.34
C THR A 349 2.58 -5.30 23.11
N VAL A 350 3.40 -5.29 22.06
CA VAL A 350 4.35 -6.35 21.73
C VAL A 350 5.75 -5.93 22.16
N LYS A 351 6.32 -6.69 23.10
CA LYS A 351 7.66 -6.40 23.66
C LYS A 351 8.77 -6.84 22.70
N PRO A 352 9.85 -6.05 22.61
CA PRO A 352 11.01 -6.43 21.81
C PRO A 352 11.74 -7.63 22.43
N VAL A 353 12.36 -8.43 21.58
CA VAL A 353 13.26 -9.52 21.98
C VAL A 353 14.66 -9.20 21.46
N VAL A 354 15.59 -8.98 22.39
CA VAL A 354 17.00 -8.73 22.10
C VAL A 354 17.83 -9.88 22.69
N GLN A 355 18.15 -10.86 21.85
CA GLN A 355 18.85 -12.09 22.23
C GLN A 355 19.86 -12.50 21.14
N GLY A 356 20.85 -13.30 21.51
CA GLY A 356 21.82 -13.86 20.55
C GLY A 356 22.53 -12.78 19.75
N ALA A 357 22.59 -12.96 18.43
CA ALA A 357 23.32 -12.07 17.53
C ALA A 357 22.76 -10.64 17.46
N THR A 358 21.53 -10.40 17.95
CA THR A 358 20.90 -9.07 17.92
C THR A 358 21.41 -8.11 18.99
N GLN A 359 22.02 -8.62 20.07
CA GLN A 359 22.47 -7.78 21.21
C GLN A 359 23.54 -6.75 20.84
N GLY A 360 24.35 -7.04 19.81
CA GLY A 360 25.41 -6.15 19.34
C GLY A 360 24.99 -5.21 18.20
N LEU A 361 23.75 -5.29 17.72
CA LEU A 361 23.29 -4.51 16.58
C LEU A 361 22.63 -3.21 17.02
N ARG A 362 22.87 -2.15 16.27
CA ARG A 362 22.27 -0.83 16.44
C ARG A 362 21.72 -0.38 15.10
N LEU A 363 20.58 0.32 15.10
CA LEU A 363 19.95 0.78 13.86
C LEU A 363 20.91 1.64 13.02
N ASP A 364 21.61 2.58 13.66
CA ASP A 364 22.51 3.54 12.99
C ASP A 364 23.65 2.86 12.22
N SER A 365 24.10 1.71 12.69
CA SER A 365 25.22 0.94 12.11
C SER A 365 24.80 -0.39 11.49
N LEU A 366 23.49 -0.62 11.31
CA LEU A 366 22.94 -1.89 10.81
C LEU A 366 23.44 -2.26 9.41
N PRO A 367 23.56 -1.32 8.44
CA PRO A 367 24.10 -1.62 7.12
C PRO A 367 25.56 -2.09 7.13
N GLN A 368 26.35 -1.62 8.10
CA GLN A 368 27.77 -1.94 8.25
C GLN A 368 28.01 -3.23 9.04
N ALA A 369 26.97 -3.84 9.60
CA ALA A 369 27.10 -5.09 10.34
C ALA A 369 27.64 -6.22 9.46
N ASP A 370 28.51 -7.04 10.04
CA ASP A 370 29.10 -8.18 9.34
C ASP A 370 28.01 -9.10 8.76
N ARG A 371 28.24 -9.60 7.54
CA ARG A 371 27.26 -10.44 6.84
C ARG A 371 26.92 -11.72 7.62
N THR A 372 27.90 -12.29 8.31
CA THR A 372 27.74 -13.49 9.14
C THR A 372 26.83 -13.20 10.34
N VAL A 373 27.00 -12.04 10.96
CA VAL A 373 26.13 -11.59 12.07
C VAL A 373 24.70 -11.37 11.57
N ARG A 374 24.52 -10.68 10.44
CA ARG A 374 23.19 -10.46 9.83
C ARG A 374 22.50 -11.78 9.47
N LEU A 375 23.23 -12.72 8.86
CA LEU A 375 22.72 -14.05 8.54
C LEU A 375 22.31 -14.80 9.82
N LYS A 376 23.15 -14.76 10.85
CA LYS A 376 22.88 -15.39 12.14
C LYS A 376 21.60 -14.84 12.77
N VAL A 377 21.36 -13.53 12.73
CA VAL A 377 20.09 -12.93 13.19
C VAL A 377 18.90 -13.49 12.42
N CYS A 378 18.94 -13.56 11.09
CA CYS A 378 17.86 -14.12 10.30
C CYS A 378 17.57 -15.59 10.66
N LEU A 379 18.63 -16.40 10.78
CA LEU A 379 18.54 -17.82 11.11
C LEU A 379 18.02 -18.07 12.53
N GLU A 380 18.54 -17.35 13.53
CA GLU A 380 18.05 -17.39 14.91
C GLU A 380 16.57 -16.96 15.01
N THR A 381 16.18 -15.91 14.28
CA THR A 381 14.80 -15.42 14.23
C THR A 381 13.85 -16.46 13.64
N LEU A 382 14.26 -17.13 12.57
CA LEU A 382 13.52 -18.24 11.98
C LEU A 382 13.68 -19.53 12.79
N GLY A 383 14.59 -19.59 13.77
CA GLY A 383 14.94 -20.77 14.55
C GLY A 383 15.54 -21.91 13.72
N VAL A 384 16.25 -21.61 12.64
CA VAL A 384 16.85 -22.60 11.74
C VAL A 384 18.36 -22.54 11.89
N ASN A 385 19.03 -23.69 11.98
CA ASN A 385 20.48 -23.74 12.01
C ASN A 385 21.05 -23.74 10.58
N GLN A 386 22.26 -23.21 10.42
CA GLN A 386 22.92 -23.19 9.10
C GLN A 386 23.13 -24.61 8.55
N GLU A 387 23.41 -25.59 9.42
CA GLU A 387 23.53 -27.01 9.10
C GLU A 387 22.25 -27.58 8.46
N THR A 388 21.07 -27.11 8.88
CA THR A 388 19.77 -27.54 8.31
C THR A 388 19.60 -27.11 6.85
N LEU A 389 20.40 -26.14 6.39
CA LEU A 389 20.35 -25.60 5.02
C LEU A 389 21.53 -26.10 4.17
N GLU A 390 22.34 -27.03 4.68
CA GLU A 390 23.38 -27.68 3.89
C GLU A 390 22.77 -28.43 2.70
N GLY A 391 23.42 -28.33 1.55
CA GLY A 391 22.92 -28.89 0.29
C GLY A 391 21.77 -28.10 -0.37
N VAL A 392 21.13 -27.15 0.33
CA VAL A 392 20.09 -26.29 -0.27
C VAL A 392 20.74 -25.21 -1.14
N PRO A 393 20.30 -25.05 -2.42
CA PRO A 393 20.79 -23.99 -3.30
C PRO A 393 20.64 -22.60 -2.66
N PRO A 394 21.62 -21.69 -2.81
CA PRO A 394 21.64 -20.42 -2.10
C PRO A 394 20.35 -19.59 -2.20
N HIS A 395 19.71 -19.54 -3.36
CA HIS A 395 18.46 -18.80 -3.60
C HIS A 395 17.23 -19.45 -2.94
N LEU A 396 17.27 -20.73 -2.59
CA LEU A 396 16.19 -21.46 -1.91
C LEU A 396 16.34 -21.51 -0.39
N ARG A 397 17.49 -21.13 0.15
CA ARG A 397 17.77 -21.22 1.59
C ARG A 397 16.75 -20.46 2.44
N LEU A 398 16.39 -19.24 2.05
CA LEU A 398 15.40 -18.45 2.77
C LEU A 398 13.98 -19.05 2.66
N PRO A 399 13.45 -19.38 1.45
CA PRO A 399 12.18 -20.08 1.32
C PRO A 399 12.09 -21.36 2.16
N VAL A 400 13.14 -22.19 2.17
CA VAL A 400 13.20 -23.41 2.99
C VAL A 400 13.19 -23.07 4.48
N ALA A 401 13.98 -22.09 4.93
CA ALA A 401 14.00 -21.68 6.33
C ALA A 401 12.63 -21.13 6.80
N VAL A 402 11.93 -20.37 5.96
CA VAL A 402 10.57 -19.88 6.22
C VAL A 402 9.58 -21.04 6.30
N THR A 403 9.71 -22.05 5.42
CA THR A 403 8.90 -23.27 5.45
C THR A 403 9.07 -24.03 6.77
N CYS A 404 10.32 -24.16 7.25
CA CYS A 404 10.62 -24.74 8.58
C CYS A 404 10.06 -23.90 9.73
N TYR A 405 10.02 -22.58 9.60
CA TYR A 405 9.42 -21.68 10.58
C TYR A 405 7.89 -21.91 10.65
N TRP A 406 7.20 -21.94 9.51
CA TRP A 406 5.76 -22.20 9.45
C TRP A 406 5.39 -23.56 10.01
N LEU A 407 6.14 -24.63 9.72
CA LEU A 407 5.89 -25.96 10.28
C LEU A 407 5.83 -25.93 11.83
N ARG A 408 6.70 -25.13 12.47
CA ARG A 408 6.78 -25.02 13.93
C ARG A 408 5.78 -24.04 14.53
N ARG A 409 5.50 -22.92 13.84
CA ARG A 409 4.74 -21.79 14.39
C ARG A 409 3.28 -21.73 13.92
N ALA A 410 3.01 -22.15 12.69
CA ALA A 410 1.68 -22.04 12.06
C ALA A 410 0.89 -23.35 12.09
N LYS A 411 1.52 -24.50 12.39
CA LYS A 411 0.91 -25.85 12.34
C LYS A 411 0.06 -26.07 11.06
N PRO A 412 0.64 -25.86 9.86
CA PRO A 412 -0.10 -25.94 8.61
C PRO A 412 -0.52 -27.38 8.29
N ASP A 413 -1.45 -27.54 7.35
CA ASP A 413 -1.68 -28.85 6.72
C ASP A 413 -0.37 -29.34 6.09
N LEU A 414 0.07 -30.53 6.51
CA LEU A 414 1.28 -31.17 6.01
C LEU A 414 1.21 -31.42 4.50
N LYS A 415 0.03 -31.61 3.93
CA LYS A 415 -0.15 -31.74 2.48
C LYS A 415 0.24 -30.44 1.77
N LEU A 416 -0.22 -29.29 2.25
CA LEU A 416 0.13 -27.97 1.68
C LEU A 416 1.64 -27.70 1.78
N LEU A 417 2.25 -28.02 2.93
CA LEU A 417 3.69 -27.84 3.10
C LEU A 417 4.51 -28.75 2.17
N LYS A 418 4.08 -30.01 2.02
CA LYS A 418 4.69 -30.95 1.08
C LYS A 418 4.56 -30.46 -0.35
N SER A 419 3.37 -29.99 -0.75
CA SER A 419 3.14 -29.42 -2.08
C SER A 419 4.07 -28.22 -2.35
N LEU A 420 4.20 -27.32 -1.38
CA LEU A 420 5.11 -26.16 -1.48
C LEU A 420 6.56 -26.60 -1.71
N LEU A 421 7.05 -27.56 -0.93
CA LEU A 421 8.41 -28.10 -1.08
C LEU A 421 8.60 -28.81 -2.44
N MET A 422 7.60 -29.58 -2.89
CA MET A 422 7.64 -30.23 -4.21
C MET A 422 7.71 -29.22 -5.34
N VAL A 423 6.97 -28.10 -5.25
CA VAL A 423 7.03 -27.01 -6.23
C VAL A 423 8.43 -26.37 -6.25
N MET A 424 9.05 -26.13 -5.08
CA MET A 424 10.41 -25.61 -5.01
C MET A 424 11.43 -26.56 -5.66
N ILE A 425 11.35 -27.87 -5.36
CA ILE A 425 12.23 -28.89 -5.92
C ILE A 425 12.03 -28.98 -7.45
N GLN A 426 10.79 -29.08 -7.91
CA GLN A 426 10.48 -29.19 -9.33
C GLN A 426 10.93 -27.94 -10.09
N GLY A 427 10.73 -26.74 -9.51
CA GLY A 427 11.21 -25.49 -10.07
C GLY A 427 12.73 -25.47 -10.24
N GLU A 428 13.48 -25.96 -9.25
CA GLU A 428 14.93 -26.05 -9.31
C GLU A 428 15.42 -27.10 -10.32
N LEU A 429 14.79 -28.27 -10.39
CA LEU A 429 15.11 -29.28 -11.40
C LEU A 429 14.88 -28.73 -12.82
N ASN A 430 13.73 -28.09 -13.05
CA ASN A 430 13.43 -27.45 -14.32
C ASN A 430 14.48 -26.38 -14.69
N ARG A 431 14.94 -25.60 -13.70
CA ARG A 431 15.96 -24.56 -13.89
C ARG A 431 17.29 -25.18 -14.33
N GLN A 432 17.70 -26.27 -13.70
CA GLN A 432 18.94 -26.99 -14.04
C GLN A 432 18.89 -27.66 -15.41
N GLU A 433 17.69 -28.09 -15.83
CA GLU A 433 17.44 -28.70 -17.12
C GLU A 433 17.17 -27.67 -18.25
N GLY A 434 17.13 -26.37 -17.94
CA GLY A 434 16.81 -25.31 -18.91
C GLY A 434 15.36 -25.34 -19.40
N LEU A 435 14.46 -25.96 -18.62
CA LEU A 435 13.06 -26.19 -18.98
C LEU A 435 12.11 -25.10 -18.51
N THR A 436 12.62 -24.08 -17.82
CA THR A 436 11.82 -22.98 -17.27
C THR A 436 11.43 -21.97 -18.35
N THR A 437 10.16 -21.58 -18.36
CA THR A 437 9.66 -20.40 -19.05
C THR A 437 8.83 -19.62 -18.04
N ALA A 438 8.96 -18.29 -18.00
CA ALA A 438 8.14 -17.47 -17.12
C ALA A 438 6.66 -17.82 -17.31
N LEU A 439 5.88 -17.83 -16.22
CA LEU A 439 4.45 -18.17 -16.21
C LEU A 439 4.06 -19.60 -16.62
N LYS A 440 5.01 -20.52 -16.87
CA LYS A 440 4.68 -21.89 -17.28
C LYS A 440 5.34 -22.94 -16.40
N ILE A 441 4.53 -23.82 -15.81
CA ILE A 441 5.02 -24.96 -15.03
C ILE A 441 5.22 -26.14 -15.98
N HIS A 442 6.45 -26.64 -16.06
CA HIS A 442 6.76 -27.84 -16.84
C HIS A 442 6.10 -29.06 -16.20
N VAL A 443 5.39 -29.85 -17.01
CA VAL A 443 4.70 -31.08 -16.62
C VAL A 443 5.14 -32.22 -17.55
N SER A 444 5.54 -33.35 -16.96
CA SER A 444 5.85 -34.58 -17.72
C SER A 444 4.58 -35.30 -18.17
N SER A 445 4.69 -36.22 -19.13
CA SER A 445 3.52 -37.02 -19.55
C SER A 445 2.88 -37.80 -18.40
N ALA A 446 3.68 -38.39 -17.49
CA ALA A 446 3.17 -39.09 -16.31
C ALA A 446 2.47 -38.15 -15.32
N ALA A 447 3.02 -36.95 -15.09
CA ALA A 447 2.36 -35.96 -14.23
C ALA A 447 1.07 -35.42 -14.85
N ARG A 448 1.01 -35.28 -16.18
CA ARG A 448 -0.22 -34.93 -16.91
C ARG A 448 -1.31 -35.97 -16.64
N GLU A 449 -1.01 -37.26 -16.74
CA GLU A 449 -2.00 -38.33 -16.52
C GLU A 449 -2.64 -38.22 -15.15
N VAL A 450 -1.84 -37.99 -14.11
CA VAL A 450 -2.33 -37.76 -12.74
C VAL A 450 -3.18 -36.48 -12.65
N LEU A 451 -2.71 -35.37 -13.23
CA LEU A 451 -3.44 -34.09 -13.19
C LEU A 451 -4.78 -34.16 -13.95
N GLN A 452 -4.89 -35.00 -14.98
CA GLN A 452 -6.13 -35.21 -15.72
C GLN A 452 -7.22 -35.89 -14.89
N GLU A 453 -6.87 -36.67 -13.86
CA GLU A 453 -7.85 -37.29 -12.96
C GLU A 453 -8.67 -36.26 -12.18
N PHE A 454 -8.09 -35.09 -11.89
CA PHE A 454 -8.73 -34.03 -11.13
C PHE A 454 -9.69 -33.18 -11.97
N SER A 455 -9.62 -33.27 -13.31
CA SER A 455 -10.46 -32.53 -14.28
C SER A 455 -10.50 -30.99 -14.11
N SER A 456 -9.71 -30.41 -13.20
CA SER A 456 -9.67 -28.98 -12.93
C SER A 456 -8.47 -28.28 -13.58
N PHE A 457 -7.42 -29.02 -13.94
CA PHE A 457 -6.17 -28.43 -14.43
C PHE A 457 -6.13 -28.25 -15.96
N GLN A 458 -5.71 -27.06 -16.40
CA GLN A 458 -5.53 -26.72 -17.82
C GLN A 458 -4.08 -26.97 -18.26
N LEU A 459 -3.89 -27.85 -19.25
CA LEU A 459 -2.58 -28.29 -19.74
C LEU A 459 -2.44 -28.02 -21.24
N GLU A 460 -1.33 -27.41 -21.66
CA GLU A 460 -0.98 -27.14 -23.06
C GLU A 460 0.17 -28.06 -23.50
N LEU A 461 0.05 -28.72 -24.66
CA LEU A 461 1.14 -29.54 -25.21
C LEU A 461 2.32 -28.65 -25.59
N ARG A 462 3.47 -28.90 -24.97
CA ARG A 462 4.74 -28.22 -25.29
C ARG A 462 5.51 -28.92 -26.42
N GLY A 463 5.29 -30.23 -26.59
CA GLY A 463 5.96 -31.06 -27.58
C GLY A 463 7.15 -31.83 -27.01
N ASN A 464 7.97 -32.38 -27.91
CA ASN A 464 9.14 -33.20 -27.57
C ASN A 464 10.33 -32.33 -27.20
N ILE A 465 10.85 -32.53 -26.00
CA ILE A 465 12.00 -31.80 -25.49
C ILE A 465 13.07 -32.77 -25.02
N SER A 466 14.30 -32.48 -25.41
CA SER A 466 15.47 -33.20 -24.92
C SER A 466 15.75 -32.81 -23.48
N VAL A 467 15.39 -33.71 -22.56
CA VAL A 467 15.65 -33.57 -21.13
C VAL A 467 17.00 -34.19 -20.80
N LYS A 468 17.88 -33.41 -20.17
CA LYS A 468 19.25 -33.85 -19.84
C LYS A 468 19.21 -35.12 -18.97
N GLY A 469 19.80 -36.21 -19.45
CA GLY A 469 19.82 -37.49 -18.75
C GLY A 469 18.58 -38.39 -18.91
N LYS A 470 17.53 -37.92 -19.60
CA LYS A 470 16.30 -38.71 -19.87
C LYS A 470 15.96 -38.84 -21.36
N GLY A 471 16.65 -38.12 -22.23
CA GLY A 471 16.41 -38.14 -23.67
C GLY A 471 15.22 -37.28 -24.08
N SER A 472 14.71 -37.49 -25.29
CA SER A 472 13.56 -36.75 -25.81
C SER A 472 12.27 -37.22 -25.12
N MET A 473 11.56 -36.30 -24.47
CA MET A 473 10.30 -36.58 -23.78
C MET A 473 9.19 -35.63 -24.25
N THR A 474 7.97 -36.15 -24.40
CA THR A 474 6.77 -35.32 -24.60
C THR A 474 6.41 -34.61 -23.31
N THR A 475 6.27 -33.29 -23.38
CA THR A 475 6.09 -32.42 -22.21
C THR A 475 4.92 -31.47 -22.40
N TYR A 476 4.41 -30.94 -21.29
CA TYR A 476 3.24 -30.06 -21.22
C TYR A 476 3.55 -28.84 -20.37
N TRP A 477 2.77 -27.78 -20.57
CA TRP A 477 2.69 -26.64 -19.68
C TRP A 477 1.41 -26.72 -18.87
N LEU A 478 1.50 -26.64 -17.54
CA LEU A 478 0.35 -26.35 -16.69
C LEU A 478 0.10 -24.84 -16.72
N LEU A 479 -1.05 -24.45 -17.25
CA LEU A 479 -1.46 -23.06 -17.44
C LEU A 479 -2.24 -22.50 -16.24
N GLY A 480 -2.93 -23.36 -15.51
CA GLY A 480 -3.74 -22.98 -14.35
C GLY A 480 -4.74 -24.05 -13.96
N GLU A 481 -5.62 -23.69 -13.04
CA GLU A 481 -6.80 -24.46 -12.63
C GLU A 481 -8.05 -23.69 -13.09
N SER A 482 -9.05 -24.38 -13.61
CA SER A 482 -10.33 -23.76 -13.97
C SER A 482 -11.23 -23.73 -12.72
N ASP A 483 -11.87 -22.59 -12.47
CA ASP A 483 -12.87 -22.42 -11.39
C ASP A 483 -14.17 -23.21 -11.61
N SER A 484 -14.21 -24.15 -12.57
CA SER A 484 -15.39 -24.93 -12.92
C SER A 484 -15.54 -26.17 -12.03
N GLN A 485 -15.85 -25.99 -10.74
CA GLN A 485 -16.65 -26.95 -9.95
C GLN A 485 -17.54 -26.22 -8.94
#